data_AF-A0A7S0DRA8-F1
#
_entry.id   AF-A0A7S0DRA8-F1
#
_cell.length_a   1.000
_cell.length_b   1.000
_cell.length_c   1.000
_cell.angle_alpha   90.00
_cell.angle_beta   90.00
_cell.angle_gamma   90.00
#
_symmetry.space_group_name_H-M   'P 1'
#
loop_
_entity.id
_entity.type
_entity.pdbx_description
1 polymer ?
#
loop_
_entity_poly.entity_id
_entity_poly.type
_entity_poly.pdbx_seq_one_letter_code
_entity_poly.pdbx_strand_id
1 'polypeptide(L)'
;MTSRRIAEYFLVVGLPRGGNGGSLKRMSSVHSRSEKSFAETRFAPAIIQRFPANDYKEVGLPPGIEGFCFPRGVQLSVKAEFPMCHYFVSTVANGDRLYGIVLRFSDPLQRDMVDTIRSYYEKDTHEEEEQAPDVEENYATSPYSDPKMPALQMA
;
A
#
# COMPACT_ATOMS: atom_id res chain seq x y z
N MET A 1 -11.88 35.51 -9.22
CA MET A 1 -12.45 34.38 -9.98
C MET A 1 -13.59 33.79 -9.17
N THR A 2 -14.85 34.03 -9.54
CA THR A 2 -16.01 33.43 -8.85
C THR A 2 -16.38 32.13 -9.58
N SER A 3 -15.83 31.01 -9.09
CA SER A 3 -16.30 29.68 -9.53
C SER A 3 -17.78 29.55 -9.15
N ARG A 4 -18.65 29.28 -10.13
CA ARG A 4 -20.09 29.01 -9.91
C ARG A 4 -20.36 27.54 -9.55
N ARG A 5 -19.31 26.74 -9.32
CA ARG A 5 -19.39 25.30 -9.07
C ARG A 5 -19.52 25.02 -7.57
N ILE A 6 -20.39 24.08 -7.22
CA ILE A 6 -20.57 23.61 -5.84
C ILE A 6 -19.41 22.70 -5.42
N ALA A 7 -18.84 21.95 -6.38
CA ALA A 7 -17.66 21.13 -6.20
C ALA A 7 -16.80 21.16 -7.47
N GLU A 8 -15.48 21.15 -7.31
CA GLU A 8 -14.55 21.08 -8.44
C GLU A 8 -14.42 19.63 -8.94
N TYR A 9 -14.43 18.64 -8.04
CA TYR A 9 -14.29 17.23 -8.41
C TYR A 9 -15.27 16.33 -7.67
N PHE A 10 -15.70 15.27 -8.36
CA PHE A 10 -16.34 14.09 -7.78
C PHE A 10 -15.48 12.88 -8.14
N LEU A 11 -15.06 12.11 -7.14
CA LEU A 11 -14.11 11.01 -7.32
C LEU A 11 -14.70 9.71 -6.77
N VAL A 12 -14.50 8.63 -7.52
CA VAL A 12 -14.67 7.26 -7.03
C VAL A 12 -13.28 6.70 -6.82
N VAL A 13 -12.95 6.37 -5.58
CA VAL A 13 -11.63 5.89 -5.16
C VAL A 13 -11.77 4.49 -4.56
N GLY A 14 -10.86 3.59 -4.88
CA GLY A 14 -10.85 2.24 -4.34
C GLY A 14 -9.68 1.42 -4.85
N LEU A 15 -9.86 0.10 -4.95
CA LEU A 15 -8.88 -0.78 -5.57
C LEU A 15 -8.86 -0.56 -7.09
N PRO A 16 -7.67 -0.50 -7.72
CA PRO A 16 -7.58 -0.43 -9.17
C PRO A 16 -8.18 -1.68 -9.81
N ARG A 17 -8.96 -1.48 -10.88
CA ARG A 17 -9.57 -2.57 -11.67
C ARG A 17 -8.82 -2.72 -12.98
N GLY A 18 -8.60 -3.95 -13.43
CA GLY A 18 -8.01 -4.22 -14.74
C GLY A 18 -8.73 -3.43 -15.84
N GLY A 19 -8.01 -2.49 -16.47
CA GLY A 19 -8.55 -1.60 -17.52
C GLY A 19 -8.73 -0.14 -17.12
N ASN A 20 -8.88 0.22 -15.84
CA ASN A 20 -8.97 1.61 -15.36
C ASN A 20 -8.42 1.76 -13.93
N GLY A 21 -7.42 2.63 -13.75
CA GLY A 21 -6.84 2.95 -12.42
C GLY A 21 -5.47 2.34 -12.12
N GLY A 22 -4.84 1.67 -13.10
CA GLY A 22 -3.49 1.11 -12.97
C GLY A 22 -3.43 -0.31 -12.41
N SER A 23 -2.23 -0.78 -12.06
CA SER A 23 -2.04 -2.10 -11.44
C SER A 23 -2.19 -2.05 -9.93
N LEU A 24 -2.65 -3.15 -9.34
CA LEU A 24 -2.69 -3.34 -7.88
C LEU A 24 -1.27 -3.18 -7.31
N LYS A 25 -1.13 -2.38 -6.25
CA LYS A 25 0.15 -2.15 -5.56
C LYS A 25 -0.03 -2.33 -4.07
N ARG A 26 0.84 -3.11 -3.44
CA ARG A 26 0.91 -3.20 -1.97
C ARG A 26 1.53 -1.91 -1.41
N MET A 27 0.91 -1.34 -0.37
CA MET A 27 1.56 -0.32 0.44
C MET A 27 2.56 -1.00 1.37
N SER A 28 3.84 -0.71 1.19
CA SER A 28 4.87 -1.21 2.08
C SER A 28 4.75 -0.52 3.44
N SER A 29 4.33 -1.27 4.47
CA SER A 29 4.51 -0.83 5.85
C SER A 29 5.36 -1.84 6.62
N VAL A 30 6.62 -1.45 6.82
CA VAL A 30 7.53 -1.83 7.92
C VAL A 30 7.94 -3.31 7.99
N HIS A 31 9.20 -3.56 7.55
CA HIS A 31 10.31 -4.35 8.12
C HIS A 31 10.10 -5.64 8.94
N SER A 32 8.91 -6.23 9.03
CA SER A 32 8.76 -7.58 9.58
C SER A 32 8.57 -8.59 8.46
N ARG A 33 9.60 -9.38 8.23
CA ARG A 33 9.75 -10.44 7.22
C ARG A 33 8.95 -11.72 7.58
N SER A 34 7.80 -11.56 8.25
CA SER A 34 6.90 -12.67 8.58
C SER A 34 5.66 -12.61 7.70
N GLU A 35 5.15 -13.79 7.34
CA GLU A 35 3.93 -14.01 6.56
C GLU A 35 2.76 -13.17 7.11
N LYS A 36 2.52 -11.99 6.55
CA LYS A 36 1.37 -11.17 6.92
C LYS A 36 0.15 -11.80 6.30
N SER A 37 -0.87 -12.02 7.13
CA SER A 37 -2.14 -12.55 6.65
C SER A 37 -2.70 -11.65 5.54
N PHE A 38 -3.43 -12.26 4.60
CA PHE A 38 -4.13 -11.56 3.52
C PHE A 38 -4.96 -10.36 4.02
N ALA A 39 -5.59 -10.52 5.19
CA ALA A 39 -6.40 -9.48 5.82
C ALA A 39 -5.57 -8.29 6.35
N GLU A 40 -4.27 -8.44 6.53
CA GLU A 40 -3.36 -7.40 7.05
C GLU A 40 -2.67 -6.60 5.94
N THR A 41 -2.83 -7.05 4.69
CA THR A 41 -2.23 -6.39 3.54
C THR A 41 -3.02 -5.14 3.18
N ARG A 42 -2.28 -4.05 2.95
CA ARG A 42 -2.82 -2.75 2.56
C ARG A 42 -2.47 -2.50 1.10
N PHE A 43 -3.45 -2.10 0.33
CA PHE A 43 -3.29 -1.78 -1.08
C PHE A 43 -3.33 -0.27 -1.30
N ALA A 44 -2.55 0.21 -2.25
CA ALA A 44 -2.58 1.60 -2.64
C ALA A 44 -3.94 1.90 -3.30
N PRO A 45 -4.66 2.94 -2.85
CA PRO A 45 -5.88 3.35 -3.50
C PRO A 45 -5.59 3.92 -4.88
N ALA A 46 -6.60 3.89 -5.75
CA ALA A 46 -6.56 4.51 -7.07
C ALA A 46 -7.88 5.22 -7.37
N ILE A 47 -7.81 6.26 -8.21
CA ILE A 47 -9.00 6.91 -8.77
C ILE A 47 -9.55 6.00 -9.86
N ILE A 48 -10.73 5.43 -9.61
CA ILE A 48 -11.43 4.52 -10.52
C ILE A 48 -12.25 5.33 -11.53
N GLN A 49 -12.94 6.37 -11.04
CA GLN A 49 -13.72 7.28 -11.86
C GLN A 49 -13.60 8.70 -11.32
N ARG A 50 -13.76 9.68 -12.21
CA ARG A 50 -13.77 11.09 -11.84
C ARG A 50 -14.71 11.90 -12.71
N PHE A 51 -15.23 12.97 -12.13
CA PHE A 51 -15.89 14.06 -12.83
C PHE A 51 -15.31 15.40 -12.33
N PRO A 52 -14.99 16.35 -13.22
CA PRO A 52 -14.94 16.21 -14.69
C PRO A 52 -13.90 15.16 -15.13
N ALA A 53 -14.04 14.65 -16.35
CA ALA A 53 -13.10 13.68 -16.90
C ALA A 53 -11.69 14.26 -17.11
N ASN A 54 -11.60 15.56 -17.38
CA ASN A 54 -10.37 16.32 -17.56
C ASN A 54 -10.33 17.48 -16.56
N ASP A 55 -9.13 17.83 -16.13
CA ASP A 55 -8.91 18.91 -15.17
C ASP A 55 -9.42 20.25 -15.74
N TYR A 56 -9.92 21.10 -14.86
CA TYR A 56 -10.25 22.48 -15.26
C TYR A 56 -8.96 23.26 -15.52
N LYS A 57 -9.04 24.26 -16.41
CA LYS A 57 -7.89 25.12 -16.73
C LYS A 57 -7.36 25.88 -15.52
N GLU A 58 -8.23 26.19 -14.57
CA GLU A 58 -7.89 26.97 -13.39
C GLU A 58 -7.44 26.12 -12.19
N VAL A 59 -7.90 24.88 -12.10
CA VAL A 59 -7.70 24.01 -10.93
C VAL A 59 -7.39 22.59 -11.39
N GLY A 60 -6.15 22.16 -11.19
CA GLY A 60 -5.74 20.77 -11.39
C GLY A 60 -6.12 19.87 -10.22
N LEU A 61 -6.31 18.58 -10.48
CA LEU A 61 -6.54 17.60 -9.44
C LEU A 61 -5.23 17.37 -8.65
N PRO A 62 -5.20 17.58 -7.31
CA PRO A 62 -3.98 17.38 -6.54
C PRO A 62 -3.47 15.93 -6.66
N PRO A 63 -2.16 15.72 -6.86
CA PRO A 63 -1.59 14.38 -6.90
C PRO A 63 -1.74 13.68 -5.54
N GLY A 64 -2.07 12.39 -5.55
CA GLY A 64 -2.20 11.60 -4.33
C GLY A 64 -3.50 11.87 -3.54
N ILE A 65 -4.50 12.53 -4.14
CA ILE A 65 -5.77 12.85 -3.47
C ILE A 65 -6.50 11.58 -2.98
N GLU A 66 -6.30 10.45 -3.66
CA GLU A 66 -6.79 9.12 -3.27
C GLU A 66 -6.28 8.67 -1.89
N GLY A 67 -5.09 9.12 -1.48
CA GLY A 67 -4.53 8.86 -0.16
C GLY A 67 -5.33 9.56 0.96
N PHE A 68 -5.97 10.70 0.68
CA PHE A 68 -6.87 11.32 1.65
C PHE A 68 -8.19 10.55 1.78
N CYS A 69 -8.63 9.86 0.72
CA CYS A 69 -9.79 8.97 0.78
C CYS A 69 -9.49 7.70 1.60
N PHE A 70 -8.26 7.17 1.48
CA PHE A 70 -7.80 5.99 2.21
C PHE A 70 -6.43 6.23 2.88
N PRO A 71 -6.37 6.95 4.02
CA PRO A 71 -5.10 7.31 4.67
C PRO A 71 -4.24 6.12 5.13
N ARG A 72 -4.88 4.96 5.33
CA ARG A 72 -4.23 3.70 5.72
C ARG A 72 -4.18 2.69 4.57
N GLY A 73 -4.44 3.14 3.34
CA GLY A 73 -4.66 2.26 2.20
C GLY A 73 -6.02 1.57 2.25
N VAL A 74 -6.27 0.77 1.21
CA VAL A 74 -7.44 -0.10 1.12
C VAL A 74 -7.09 -1.43 1.77
N GLN A 75 -7.93 -1.90 2.69
CA GLN A 75 -7.74 -3.15 3.41
C GLN A 75 -8.95 -4.06 3.19
N LEU A 76 -8.68 -5.36 3.11
CA LEU A 76 -9.71 -6.38 3.02
C LEU A 76 -10.11 -6.83 4.42
N SER A 77 -11.41 -6.95 4.63
CA SER A 77 -11.97 -7.35 5.92
C SER A 77 -13.02 -8.43 5.71
N VAL A 78 -13.07 -9.40 6.63
CA VAL A 78 -14.15 -10.39 6.71
C VAL A 78 -15.40 -9.83 7.40
N LYS A 79 -15.30 -8.64 7.99
CA LYS A 79 -16.41 -7.93 8.64
C LYS A 79 -16.75 -6.68 7.84
N ALA A 80 -18.03 -6.49 7.55
CA ALA A 80 -18.52 -5.23 7.03
C ALA A 80 -18.46 -4.17 8.13
N GLU A 81 -17.89 -3.01 7.81
CA GLU A 81 -17.93 -1.83 8.67
C GLU A 81 -19.07 -0.91 8.25
N PHE A 82 -19.58 -0.12 9.19
CA PHE A 82 -20.52 0.94 8.85
C PHE A 82 -19.86 1.98 7.95
N PRO A 83 -20.62 2.61 7.03
CA PRO A 83 -20.07 3.67 6.20
C PRO A 83 -19.43 4.77 7.03
N MET A 84 -18.24 5.21 6.62
CA MET A 84 -17.49 6.27 7.30
C MET A 84 -17.57 7.55 6.49
N CYS A 85 -17.84 8.67 7.15
CA CYS A 85 -17.71 10.00 6.58
C CYS A 85 -16.55 10.73 7.24
N HIS A 86 -15.63 11.26 6.45
CA HIS A 86 -14.54 12.10 6.96
C HIS A 86 -14.20 13.23 6.01
N TYR A 87 -13.51 14.23 6.53
CA TYR A 87 -13.16 15.45 5.81
C TYR A 87 -11.65 15.58 5.71
N PHE A 88 -11.16 16.21 4.65
CA PHE A 88 -9.76 16.54 4.51
C PHE A 88 -9.56 17.91 3.87
N VAL A 89 -8.35 18.45 4.02
CA VAL A 89 -7.90 19.66 3.35
C VAL A 89 -6.60 19.33 2.62
N SER A 90 -6.57 19.59 1.31
CA SER A 90 -5.36 19.52 0.49
C SER A 90 -4.92 20.94 0.15
N THR A 91 -3.72 21.30 0.60
CA THR A 91 -3.12 22.60 0.31
C THR A 91 -2.20 22.45 -0.89
N VAL A 92 -2.48 23.17 -1.98
CA VAL A 92 -1.65 23.17 -3.18
C VAL A 92 -0.52 24.19 -3.07
N ALA A 93 0.48 24.10 -3.96
CA ALA A 93 1.72 24.88 -3.86
C ALA A 93 1.54 26.41 -3.87
N ASN A 94 0.47 26.91 -4.49
CA ASN A 94 0.13 28.34 -4.50
C ASN A 94 -0.55 28.83 -3.21
N GLY A 95 -0.77 27.94 -2.23
CA GLY A 95 -1.44 28.23 -0.97
C GLY A 95 -2.96 28.05 -0.98
N ASP A 96 -3.56 27.73 -2.13
CA ASP A 96 -4.99 27.43 -2.22
C ASP A 96 -5.33 26.13 -1.48
N ARG A 97 -6.58 26.05 -1.01
CA ARG A 97 -7.08 24.91 -0.22
C ARG A 97 -8.23 24.24 -0.95
N LEU A 98 -8.09 22.95 -1.18
CA LEU A 98 -9.15 22.07 -1.64
C LEU A 98 -9.72 21.32 -0.44
N TYR A 99 -11.02 21.53 -0.19
CA TYR A 99 -11.77 20.85 0.87
C TYR A 99 -12.45 19.63 0.28
N GLY A 100 -12.22 18.47 0.90
CA GLY A 100 -12.79 17.20 0.47
C GLY A 100 -13.71 16.60 1.51
N ILE A 101 -14.82 16.01 1.04
CA ILE A 101 -15.71 15.17 1.83
C ILE A 101 -15.60 13.76 1.27
N VAL A 102 -15.31 12.80 2.14
CA VAL A 102 -15.15 11.39 1.77
C VAL A 102 -16.24 10.59 2.43
N LEU A 103 -16.96 9.81 1.63
CA LEU A 103 -17.88 8.78 2.09
C LEU A 103 -17.32 7.41 1.67
N ARG A 104 -16.99 6.58 2.66
CA ARG A 104 -16.36 5.27 2.47
C ARG A 104 -17.35 4.16 2.79
N PHE A 105 -17.38 3.15 1.94
CA PHE A 105 -18.23 1.98 2.09
C PHE A 105 -17.38 0.71 2.17
N SER A 106 -17.88 -0.29 2.89
CA SER A 106 -17.35 -1.65 2.89
C SER A 106 -18.22 -2.53 1.99
N ASP A 107 -17.79 -2.70 0.75
CA ASP A 107 -18.51 -3.51 -0.24
C ASP A 107 -17.92 -4.91 -0.38
N PRO A 108 -18.75 -5.93 -0.70
CA PRO A 108 -18.26 -7.25 -1.06
C PRO A 108 -17.31 -7.19 -2.25
N LEU A 109 -16.24 -7.99 -2.19
CA LEU A 109 -15.33 -8.14 -3.32
C LEU A 109 -16.04 -8.80 -4.51
N GLN A 110 -15.91 -8.17 -5.67
CA GLN A 110 -16.33 -8.76 -6.94
C GLN A 110 -15.33 -9.87 -7.35
N ARG A 111 -15.80 -10.85 -8.13
CA ARG A 111 -14.99 -12.04 -8.48
C ARG A 111 -13.70 -11.70 -9.24
N ASP A 112 -13.79 -10.76 -10.18
CA ASP A 112 -12.65 -10.22 -10.94
C ASP A 112 -11.57 -9.64 -10.02
N MET A 113 -11.97 -8.97 -8.94
CA MET A 113 -11.06 -8.46 -7.93
C MET A 113 -10.40 -9.58 -7.13
N VAL A 114 -11.15 -10.63 -6.77
CA VAL A 114 -10.60 -11.78 -6.04
C VAL A 114 -9.50 -12.45 -6.87
N ASP A 115 -9.74 -12.68 -8.15
CA ASP A 115 -8.75 -13.30 -9.05
C ASP A 115 -7.52 -12.40 -9.23
N THR A 116 -7.74 -11.08 -9.38
CA THR A 116 -6.64 -10.10 -9.47
C THR A 116 -5.77 -10.12 -8.23
N ILE A 117 -6.37 -10.06 -7.04
CA ILE A 117 -5.64 -10.07 -5.77
C ILE A 117 -4.95 -11.43 -5.58
N ARG A 118 -5.60 -12.56 -5.88
CA ARG A 118 -4.98 -13.90 -5.79
C ARG A 118 -3.73 -13.99 -6.65
N SER A 119 -3.80 -13.59 -7.92
CA SER A 119 -2.65 -13.63 -8.83
C SER A 119 -1.50 -12.72 -8.38
N TYR A 120 -1.80 -11.63 -7.66
CA TYR A 120 -0.78 -10.75 -7.08
C TYR A 120 -0.02 -11.47 -5.95
N TYR A 121 -0.71 -12.23 -5.10
CA TYR A 121 -0.04 -13.02 -4.04
C TYR A 121 0.83 -14.14 -4.59
N GLU A 122 0.33 -14.88 -5.57
CA GLU A 122 1.08 -15.99 -6.18
C GLU A 122 2.38 -15.50 -6.81
N LYS A 123 2.38 -14.31 -7.44
CA LYS A 123 3.58 -13.69 -8.00
C LYS A 123 4.60 -13.26 -6.96
N ASP A 124 4.15 -12.62 -5.88
CA ASP A 124 5.04 -12.25 -4.77
C ASP A 124 5.74 -13.49 -4.17
N THR A 125 5.04 -14.63 -4.06
CA THR A 125 5.65 -15.87 -3.55
C THR A 125 6.71 -16.46 -4.47
N HIS A 126 6.54 -16.36 -5.80
CA HIS A 126 7.51 -16.91 -6.75
C HIS A 126 8.73 -15.99 -6.96
N GLU A 127 8.59 -14.67 -6.87
CA GLU A 127 9.73 -13.74 -6.88
C GLU A 127 10.64 -13.93 -5.64
N GLU A 128 10.11 -14.48 -4.54
CA GLU A 128 10.89 -14.83 -3.34
C GLU A 128 11.72 -16.13 -3.51
N GLU A 129 11.29 -17.09 -4.35
CA GLU A 129 12.01 -18.35 -4.59
C GLU A 129 13.21 -18.20 -5.54
N GLU A 130 13.13 -17.31 -6.53
CA GLU A 130 14.23 -17.06 -7.49
C GLU A 130 15.39 -16.21 -6.91
N GLN A 131 15.26 -15.68 -5.70
CA GLN A 131 16.25 -14.81 -5.04
C GLN A 131 16.95 -15.43 -3.82
N ALA A 132 16.89 -16.76 -3.66
CA ALA A 132 17.79 -17.44 -2.73
C ALA A 132 19.18 -17.52 -3.35
N PRO A 133 20.23 -16.84 -2.83
CA PRO A 133 21.57 -17.08 -3.30
C PRO A 133 21.95 -18.54 -2.98
N ASP A 134 22.49 -19.26 -3.95
CA ASP A 134 23.17 -20.52 -3.73
C ASP A 134 24.26 -20.29 -2.67
N VAL A 135 23.97 -20.67 -1.42
CA VAL A 135 24.96 -20.66 -0.35
C VAL A 135 25.86 -21.87 -0.61
N GLU A 136 26.92 -21.67 -1.39
CA GLU A 136 28.06 -22.58 -1.40
C GLU A 136 28.61 -22.66 0.03
N GLU A 137 28.41 -23.80 0.69
CA GLU A 137 28.97 -24.11 2.01
C GLU A 137 30.51 -24.13 1.92
N ASN A 138 31.13 -22.97 2.09
CA ASN A 138 32.56 -22.90 2.36
C ASN A 138 32.81 -23.21 3.84
N TYR A 139 33.11 -24.48 4.14
CA TYR A 139 33.70 -24.90 5.41
C TYR A 139 35.11 -24.32 5.53
N ALA A 140 35.21 -23.06 5.95
CA ALA A 140 36.48 -22.47 6.36
C ALA A 140 36.85 -23.01 7.75
N THR A 141 37.94 -23.76 7.80
CA THR A 141 38.60 -24.29 8.98
C THR A 141 38.76 -23.22 10.07
N SER A 142 38.11 -23.42 11.22
CA SER A 142 38.26 -22.58 12.41
C SER A 142 39.70 -22.64 12.96
N PRO A 143 40.39 -21.52 13.24
CA PRO A 143 41.75 -21.53 13.77
C PRO A 143 41.81 -21.72 15.30
N TYR A 144 40.70 -21.96 15.99
CA TYR A 144 40.68 -22.15 17.44
C TYR A 144 40.66 -23.63 17.83
N SER A 145 41.79 -24.29 17.58
CA SER A 145 42.11 -25.59 18.19
C SER A 145 43.51 -25.53 18.80
N ASP A 146 43.61 -25.02 20.03
CA ASP A 146 44.61 -25.45 21.02
C ASP A 146 44.38 -24.77 22.39
N PRO A 147 44.07 -25.52 23.47
CA PRO A 147 44.26 -25.04 24.83
C PRO A 147 45.49 -25.71 25.44
N LYS A 148 46.65 -25.04 25.42
CA LYS A 148 47.72 -25.31 26.38
C LYS A 148 47.49 -24.47 27.64
N MET A 149 46.94 -25.11 28.67
CA MET A 149 46.92 -24.58 30.03
C MET A 149 48.33 -24.53 30.62
N PRO A 150 48.70 -23.48 31.37
CA PRO A 150 49.63 -23.60 32.48
C PRO A 150 48.85 -23.66 33.81
N ALA A 151 49.20 -24.64 34.63
CA ALA A 151 48.70 -24.81 35.98
C ALA A 151 49.17 -23.66 36.89
N LEU A 152 48.22 -22.96 37.51
CA LEU A 152 48.51 -22.07 38.64
C LEU A 152 48.43 -22.89 39.93
N GLN A 153 49.60 -23.19 40.50
CA GLN A 153 49.76 -23.77 41.82
C GLN A 153 49.27 -22.78 42.88
N MET A 154 48.44 -23.29 43.80
CA MET A 154 48.12 -22.62 45.06
C MET A 154 49.32 -22.70 46.01
N ALA A 155 49.71 -21.56 46.57
CA ALA A 155 50.37 -21.39 47.86
C ALA A 155 50.11 -19.98 48.38
#